data_AF-A0A7R9Q8G9-F1
#
_entry.id   AF-A0A7R9Q8G9-F1
#
_cell.length_a   1.000
_cell.length_b   1.000
_cell.length_c   1.000
_cell.angle_alpha   90.00
_cell.angle_beta   90.00
_cell.angle_gamma   90.00
#
_symmetry.space_group_name_H-M   'P 1'
#
loop_
_entity.id
_entity.type
_entity.pdbx_description
1 polymer ?
#
loop_
_entity_poly.entity_id
_entity_poly.type
_entity_poly.pdbx_seq_one_letter_code
_entity_poly.pdbx_strand_id
1 'polypeptide(L)'
;MDNVMAWNESGCKHACNGVKCGKDIRKECDNNKGIFTDKGFIDHKTCHCCPKCIITVRKAGDDCSAGSDNVKGGIIRNCAQGLKCRKTDRCL
;
A
#
# COMPACT_ATOMS: atom_id res chain seq x y z
N MET A 1 -16.13 -26.89 7.93
CA MET A 1 -14.77 -26.43 8.24
C MET A 1 -14.21 -25.84 6.96
N ASP A 2 -14.42 -24.55 6.76
CA ASP A 2 -13.87 -23.83 5.61
C ASP A 2 -12.35 -23.91 5.66
N ASN A 3 -11.74 -24.56 4.66
CA ASN A 3 -10.31 -24.51 4.42
C ASN A 3 -9.96 -23.09 3.98
N VAL A 4 -9.88 -22.17 4.95
CA VAL A 4 -9.22 -20.89 4.76
C VAL A 4 -7.76 -21.24 4.53
N MET A 5 -7.36 -21.31 3.25
CA MET A 5 -5.94 -21.46 2.89
C MET A 5 -5.21 -20.31 3.56
N ALA A 6 -4.50 -20.61 4.65
CA ALA A 6 -3.66 -19.66 5.33
C ALA A 6 -2.63 -19.20 4.29
N TRP A 7 -2.72 -17.93 3.89
CA TRP A 7 -1.68 -17.35 3.04
C TRP A 7 -0.35 -17.54 3.77
N ASN A 8 0.59 -18.19 3.09
CA ASN A 8 1.94 -18.41 3.57
C ASN A 8 2.94 -17.68 2.66
N GLU A 9 4.18 -17.54 3.12
CA GLU A 9 5.22 -16.81 2.40
C GLU A 9 5.43 -17.37 0.97
N SER A 10 5.35 -18.69 0.80
CA SER A 10 5.50 -19.35 -0.50
C SER A 10 4.35 -19.02 -1.47
N GLY A 11 3.12 -18.99 -0.98
CA GLY A 11 1.94 -18.59 -1.75
C GLY A 11 2.01 -17.13 -2.17
N CYS A 12 2.51 -16.26 -1.29
CA CYS A 12 2.78 -14.86 -1.62
C CYS A 12 3.85 -14.72 -2.71
N LYS A 13 4.99 -15.42 -2.60
CA LYS A 13 6.03 -15.44 -3.64
C LYS A 13 5.50 -15.91 -4.99
N HIS A 14 4.66 -16.95 -5.00
CA HIS A 14 4.04 -17.46 -6.23
C HIS A 14 3.05 -16.47 -6.84
N ALA A 15 2.17 -15.86 -6.03
CA ALA A 15 1.21 -14.86 -6.48
C ALA A 15 1.89 -13.59 -7.02
N CYS A 16 3.06 -13.25 -6.48
CA CYS A 16 3.87 -12.12 -6.93
C CYS A 16 4.80 -12.45 -8.10
N ASN A 17 4.86 -13.70 -8.53
CA ASN A 17 5.68 -14.10 -9.66
C ASN A 17 5.14 -13.45 -10.95
N GLY A 18 6.00 -12.73 -11.66
CA GLY A 18 5.61 -11.98 -12.87
C GLY A 18 4.96 -10.61 -12.60
N VAL A 19 4.76 -10.22 -11.34
CA VAL A 19 4.31 -8.85 -11.02
C VAL A 19 5.46 -7.87 -11.28
N LYS A 20 5.26 -6.99 -12.26
CA LYS A 20 6.18 -5.88 -12.52
C LYS A 20 5.82 -4.71 -11.61
N CYS A 21 6.68 -4.45 -10.64
CA CYS A 21 6.57 -3.26 -9.80
C CYS A 21 6.98 -2.01 -10.57
N GLY A 22 6.38 -0.88 -10.21
CA GLY A 22 6.73 0.42 -10.78
C GLY A 22 8.12 0.90 -10.36
N LYS A 23 8.41 2.18 -10.64
CA LYS A 23 9.66 2.86 -10.27
C LYS A 23 10.01 2.69 -8.78
N ASP A 24 11.30 2.81 -8.46
CA ASP A 24 11.75 2.91 -7.07
C ASP A 24 11.08 4.12 -6.38
N ILE A 25 10.33 3.84 -5.31
CA ILE A 25 9.61 4.85 -4.53
C ILE A 25 10.27 5.14 -3.19
N ARG A 26 11.43 4.53 -2.87
CA ARG A 26 12.04 4.62 -1.53
C ARG A 26 12.40 6.07 -1.20
N LYS A 27 13.14 6.71 -2.10
CA LYS A 27 13.54 8.12 -1.96
C LYS A 27 12.35 9.07 -1.90
N GLU A 28 11.33 8.85 -2.71
CA GLU A 28 10.10 9.66 -2.71
C GLU A 28 9.35 9.48 -1.38
N CYS A 29 9.38 8.28 -0.80
CA CYS A 29 8.80 7.99 0.50
C CYS A 29 9.51 8.70 1.65
N ASP A 30 10.83 8.58 1.70
CA ASP A 30 11.68 9.24 2.71
C ASP A 30 11.50 10.76 2.66
N ASN A 31 11.47 11.36 1.45
CA ASN A 31 11.24 12.79 1.27
C ASN A 31 9.90 13.28 1.83
N ASN A 32 8.86 12.43 1.75
CA ASN A 32 7.53 12.76 2.27
C ASN A 32 7.32 12.29 3.72
N LYS A 33 8.36 11.78 4.39
CA LYS A 33 8.28 11.19 5.73
C LYS A 33 7.19 10.10 5.82
N GLY A 34 7.04 9.34 4.73
CA GLY A 34 6.11 8.23 4.63
C GLY A 34 6.65 6.97 5.30
N ILE A 35 5.76 6.01 5.54
CA ILE A 35 6.11 4.68 6.03
C ILE A 35 6.37 3.80 4.81
N PHE A 36 7.64 3.49 4.57
CA PHE A 36 8.02 2.57 3.50
C PHE A 36 7.84 1.12 3.96
N THR A 37 7.16 0.34 3.14
CA THR A 37 6.97 -1.09 3.31
C THR A 37 7.56 -1.78 2.09
N ASP A 38 8.51 -2.68 2.30
CA ASP A 38 9.14 -3.43 1.21
C ASP A 38 8.20 -4.51 0.63
N LYS A 39 8.65 -5.25 -0.38
CA LYS A 39 7.91 -6.41 -0.89
C LYS A 39 7.94 -7.52 0.17
N GLY A 40 6.86 -8.26 0.30
CA GLY A 40 6.82 -9.41 1.20
C GLY A 40 5.45 -9.77 1.73
N PHE A 41 5.43 -10.89 2.43
CA PHE A 41 4.30 -11.32 3.24
C PHE A 41 4.32 -10.53 4.56
N ILE A 42 3.26 -9.76 4.82
CA ILE A 42 3.18 -8.88 5.99
C ILE A 42 2.41 -9.55 7.12
N ASP A 43 1.31 -10.23 6.80
CA ASP A 43 0.51 -11.00 7.74
C ASP A 43 -0.27 -12.11 7.00
N HIS A 44 -0.93 -13.00 7.75
CA HIS A 44 -1.73 -14.14 7.26
C HIS A 44 -2.85 -13.82 6.26
N LYS A 45 -3.08 -12.54 5.93
CA LYS A 45 -4.05 -12.07 4.93
C LYS A 45 -3.47 -11.07 3.92
N THR A 46 -2.20 -10.66 4.08
CA THR A 46 -1.64 -9.55 3.30
C THR A 46 -0.30 -9.91 2.67
N CYS A 47 -0.29 -9.93 1.34
CA CYS A 47 0.89 -10.11 0.52
C CYS A 47 1.14 -8.86 -0.32
N HIS A 48 2.33 -8.28 -0.22
CA HIS A 48 2.75 -7.11 -1.00
C HIS A 48 3.77 -7.54 -2.04
N CYS A 49 3.33 -7.64 -3.30
CA CYS A 49 4.25 -7.97 -4.40
C CYS A 49 5.24 -6.87 -4.72
N CYS A 50 4.90 -5.64 -4.36
CA CYS A 50 5.66 -4.45 -4.68
C CYS A 50 5.78 -3.54 -3.46
N PRO A 51 6.87 -2.76 -3.37
CA PRO A 51 7.06 -1.82 -2.29
C PRO A 51 5.93 -0.77 -2.27
N LYS A 52 5.54 -0.36 -1.08
CA LYS A 52 4.53 0.66 -0.84
C LYS A 52 5.09 1.76 0.04
N CYS A 53 4.66 2.98 -0.20
CA CYS A 53 4.91 4.10 0.69
C CYS A 53 3.59 4.65 1.21
N ILE A 54 3.39 4.66 2.52
CA ILE A 54 2.19 5.22 3.13
C ILE A 54 2.53 6.61 3.67
N ILE A 55 2.05 7.65 3.01
CA ILE A 55 2.20 9.04 3.43
C ILE A 55 0.91 9.46 4.13
N THR A 56 1.00 9.95 5.36
CA THR A 56 -0.16 10.54 6.03
C THR A 56 -0.23 12.04 5.73
N VAL A 57 -1.21 12.46 4.95
CA VAL A 57 -1.47 13.88 4.68
C VAL A 57 -2.35 14.48 5.78
N ARG A 58 -2.01 15.68 6.26
CA ARG A 58 -2.59 16.25 7.49
C ARG A 58 -3.62 17.35 7.26
N LYS A 59 -3.83 17.80 6.02
CA LYS A 59 -4.74 18.91 5.73
C LYS A 59 -5.95 18.44 4.92
N ALA A 60 -7.11 19.02 5.24
CA ALA A 60 -8.26 18.92 4.37
C ALA A 60 -7.95 19.62 3.03
N GLY A 61 -8.32 18.99 1.93
CA GLY A 61 -8.01 19.42 0.57
C GLY A 61 -6.71 18.85 -0.01
N ASP A 62 -5.84 18.25 0.81
CA ASP A 62 -4.66 17.52 0.28
C ASP A 62 -5.10 16.33 -0.54
N ASP A 63 -4.32 16.03 -1.59
CA ASP A 63 -4.56 14.86 -2.42
C ASP A 63 -4.33 13.58 -1.63
N CYS A 64 -5.31 12.69 -1.68
CA CYS A 64 -5.24 11.36 -1.10
C CYS A 64 -5.42 10.32 -2.20
N SER A 65 -4.92 9.12 -1.96
CA SER A 65 -5.15 7.99 -2.84
C SER A 65 -5.96 6.99 -2.05
N ALA A 66 -7.22 6.76 -2.45
CA ALA A 66 -8.00 5.65 -1.94
C ALA A 66 -7.28 4.37 -2.38
N GLY A 67 -6.40 3.86 -1.50
CA GLY A 67 -5.43 2.83 -1.83
C GLY A 67 -6.12 1.60 -2.39
N SER A 68 -5.97 1.37 -3.68
CA SER A 68 -6.38 0.14 -4.32
C SER A 68 -5.14 -0.64 -4.75
N ASP A 69 -5.27 -1.95 -4.53
CA ASP A 69 -4.45 -3.03 -5.05
C ASP A 69 -3.25 -3.46 -4.21
N ASN A 70 -3.48 -4.54 -3.45
CA ASN A 70 -2.48 -5.36 -2.79
C ASN A 70 -1.35 -5.86 -3.71
N VAL A 71 -1.52 -5.72 -5.03
CA VAL A 71 -0.62 -6.25 -6.06
C VAL A 71 0.25 -5.17 -6.69
N LYS A 72 -0.25 -3.93 -6.87
CA LYS A 72 0.50 -2.83 -7.50
C LYS A 72 0.97 -1.87 -6.43
N GLY A 73 2.22 -2.02 -6.03
CA GLY A 73 2.87 -1.11 -5.08
C GLY A 73 2.91 0.33 -5.58
N GLY A 74 3.22 1.28 -4.70
CA GLY A 74 3.21 2.69 -5.04
C GLY A 74 3.10 3.60 -3.82
N ILE A 75 2.86 4.89 -4.10
CA ILE A 75 2.63 5.88 -3.06
C ILE A 75 1.14 5.93 -2.72
N ILE A 76 0.84 5.62 -1.48
CA ILE A 76 -0.49 5.70 -0.90
C ILE A 76 -0.51 6.93 -0.01
N ARG A 77 -1.30 7.94 -0.39
CA ARG A 77 -1.56 9.11 0.44
C ARG A 77 -2.81 8.88 1.26
N ASN A 78 -2.65 8.61 2.55
CA ASN A 78 -3.75 8.42 3.46
C ASN A 78 -4.05 9.71 4.23
N CYS A 79 -5.32 9.97 4.48
CA CYS A 79 -5.71 11.13 5.27
C CYS A 79 -5.39 10.93 6.75
N ALA A 80 -5.04 12.01 7.45
CA ALA A 80 -4.88 12.01 8.89
C ALA A 80 -6.18 11.61 9.60
N GLN A 81 -6.03 11.16 10.85
CA GLN A 81 -7.14 10.67 11.66
C GLN A 81 -8.26 11.73 11.74
N GLY A 82 -9.48 11.32 11.40
CA GLY A 82 -10.65 12.21 11.34
C GLY A 82 -11.03 12.70 9.94
N LEU A 83 -10.13 12.58 8.96
CA LEU A 83 -10.39 12.91 7.55
C LEU A 83 -10.61 11.65 6.71
N LYS A 84 -11.47 11.72 5.70
CA LYS A 84 -11.72 10.61 4.77
C LYS A 84 -11.28 10.99 3.37
N CYS A 85 -10.61 10.06 2.70
CA CYS A 85 -10.32 10.20 1.28
C CYS A 85 -11.62 10.03 0.49
N ARG A 86 -12.14 11.11 -0.09
CA ARG A 86 -13.35 11.09 -0.91
C ARG A 86 -13.01 10.73 -2.36
N LYS A 87 -14.02 10.35 -3.15
CA LYS A 87 -13.89 10.00 -4.59
C LYS A 87 -13.19 11.05 -5.46
N THR A 88 -13.06 12.28 -4.97
CA THR A 88 -12.32 13.36 -5.62
C THR A 88 -10.81 13.33 -5.32
N ASP A 89 -10.31 12.22 -4.74
CA ASP A 89 -8.92 12.06 -4.30
C ASP A 89 -8.47 13.18 -3.36
N ARG A 90 -9.36 13.64 -2.48
CA ARG A 90 -9.06 14.68 -1.47
C ARG A 90 -9.50 14.28 -0.07
N CYS A 91 -8.69 14.67 0.91
CA CYS A 91 -9.03 14.55 2.31
C CYS A 91 -10.08 15.58 2.71
N LEU A 92 -11.20 15.13 3.27
CA LEU A 92 -12.29 15.98 3.77
C LEU A 92 -12.77 15.49 5.13
#